data_AF-A0A836P1K3-F1
#
_entry.id   AF-A0A836P1K3-F1
#
_cell.length_a   1.000
_cell.length_b   1.000
_cell.length_c   1.000
_cell.angle_alpha   90.00
_cell.angle_beta   90.00
_cell.angle_gamma   90.00
#
_symmetry.space_group_name_H-M   'P 1'
#
loop_
_entity.id
_entity.type
_entity.pdbx_description
1 polymer ?
#
loop_
_entity_poly.entity_id
_entity_poly.type
_entity_poly.pdbx_seq_one_letter_code
_entity_poly.pdbx_strand_id
1 'polypeptide(L)'
;MLPLTLLLLATAVHAQSAAPLTIEQAMADPDWIGPSVDQAWWQWDGKQVQYLLKRDGSPVRDTYRQSTGGGTAERVADTARAGLDAANPSYDATRQRMLFARNGDIFLRDLRTGALTQLTRSNEIESHPQFASDGGAIWRAGNTRHSC
;
A
#
# COMPACT_ATOMS: atom_id res chain seq x y z
N MET A 1 22.45 72.87 -37.90
CA MET A 1 21.85 71.52 -37.93
C MET A 1 22.61 70.68 -36.91
N LEU A 2 21.99 70.35 -35.78
CA LEU A 2 22.60 69.54 -34.70
C LEU A 2 22.27 68.06 -34.96
N PRO A 3 23.22 67.11 -34.89
CA PRO A 3 22.88 65.71 -34.86
C PRO A 3 22.55 65.31 -33.42
N LEU A 4 21.33 64.78 -33.24
CA LEU A 4 20.81 64.25 -31.99
C LEU A 4 21.32 62.81 -31.83
N THR A 5 22.29 62.60 -30.95
CA THR A 5 22.84 61.27 -30.63
C THR A 5 21.87 60.52 -29.72
N LEU A 6 21.19 59.51 -30.27
CA LEU A 6 20.29 58.63 -29.52
C LEU A 6 21.11 57.51 -28.86
N LEU A 7 21.24 57.55 -27.53
CA LEU A 7 21.94 56.54 -26.74
C LEU A 7 21.02 55.31 -26.55
N LEU A 8 21.29 54.21 -27.25
CA LEU A 8 20.64 52.91 -26.99
C LEU A 8 21.21 52.33 -25.67
N LEU A 9 20.41 52.30 -24.61
CA LEU A 9 20.69 51.46 -23.45
C LEU A 9 20.25 50.03 -23.76
N ALA A 10 21.19 49.16 -24.11
CA ALA A 10 20.97 47.72 -24.15
C ALA A 10 20.92 47.20 -22.69
N THR A 11 19.72 46.84 -22.21
CA THR A 11 19.57 46.12 -20.95
C THR A 11 20.05 44.68 -21.13
N ALA A 12 21.20 44.35 -20.56
CA ALA A 12 21.69 42.98 -20.52
C ALA A 12 20.77 42.13 -19.63
N VAL A 13 19.90 41.35 -20.25
CA VAL A 13 19.13 40.29 -19.57
C VAL A 13 20.13 39.26 -19.06
N HIS A 14 20.45 39.32 -17.77
CA HIS A 14 21.23 38.28 -17.12
C HIS A 14 20.33 37.08 -16.88
N ALA A 15 20.58 35.99 -17.59
CA ALA A 15 20.07 34.68 -17.19
C ALA A 15 20.69 34.34 -15.84
N GLN A 16 19.87 34.36 -14.78
CA GLN A 16 20.33 33.92 -13.47
C GLN A 16 20.60 32.42 -13.56
N SER A 17 21.86 32.03 -13.38
CA SER A 17 22.23 30.63 -13.14
C SER A 17 21.44 30.14 -11.94
N ALA A 18 20.62 29.10 -12.11
CA ALA A 18 19.90 28.50 -11.00
C ALA A 18 20.89 28.16 -9.90
N ALA A 19 20.62 28.64 -8.68
CA ALA A 19 21.46 28.33 -7.53
C ALA A 19 21.56 26.80 -7.35
N PRO A 20 22.70 26.26 -6.91
CA PRO A 20 22.84 24.83 -6.67
C PRO A 20 21.79 24.34 -5.66
N LEU A 21 21.08 23.25 -5.97
CA LEU A 21 20.13 22.62 -5.05
C LEU A 21 20.86 22.17 -3.78
N THR A 22 20.42 22.64 -2.61
CA THR A 22 20.99 22.21 -1.33
C THR A 22 20.25 21.01 -0.74
N ILE A 23 20.90 20.29 0.18
CA ILE A 23 20.26 19.18 0.90
C ILE A 23 19.07 19.69 1.74
N GLU A 24 19.23 20.84 2.39
CA GLU A 24 18.15 21.47 3.17
C GLU A 24 16.94 21.77 2.28
N GLN A 25 17.15 22.29 1.06
CA GLN A 25 16.08 22.56 0.11
C GLN A 25 15.40 21.28 -0.39
N ALA A 26 16.17 20.23 -0.65
CA ALA A 26 15.62 18.93 -1.07
C ALA A 26 14.79 18.25 0.05
N MET A 27 15.12 18.50 1.32
CA MET A 27 14.45 17.92 2.49
C MET A 27 13.36 18.82 3.10
N ALA A 28 13.26 20.08 2.69
CA ALA A 28 12.33 21.06 3.28
C ALA A 28 10.85 20.71 3.04
N ASP A 29 10.55 20.00 1.95
CA ASP A 29 9.19 19.59 1.60
C ASP A 29 9.25 18.19 0.96
N PRO A 30 8.99 17.10 1.70
CA PRO A 30 9.05 15.75 1.15
C PRO A 30 7.85 15.38 0.26
N ASP A 31 6.83 16.25 0.11
CA ASP A 31 5.61 15.91 -0.66
C ASP A 31 5.92 15.61 -2.14
N TRP A 32 7.07 16.06 -2.67
CA TRP A 32 7.53 15.72 -4.02
C TRP A 32 7.78 14.21 -4.24
N ILE A 33 7.99 13.44 -3.16
CA ILE A 33 8.18 11.98 -3.22
C ILE A 33 6.84 11.28 -3.51
N GLY A 34 5.73 11.94 -3.17
CA GLY A 34 4.38 11.40 -3.22
C GLY A 34 3.94 10.70 -1.92
N PRO A 35 2.65 10.34 -1.83
CA PRO A 35 2.09 9.69 -0.65
C PRO A 35 2.72 8.31 -0.38
N SER A 36 2.97 8.01 0.89
CA SER A 36 3.54 6.72 1.32
C SER A 36 2.63 5.56 0.92
N VAL A 37 3.20 4.62 0.15
CA VAL A 37 2.62 3.30 -0.10
C VAL A 37 3.17 2.34 0.96
N ASP A 38 2.26 1.75 1.72
CA ASP A 38 2.60 0.81 2.78
C ASP A 38 1.92 -0.53 2.48
N GLN A 39 2.55 -1.64 2.90
CA GLN A 39 2.00 -3.01 2.84
C GLN A 39 1.28 -3.36 1.52
N ALA A 40 1.95 -4.04 0.60
CA ALA A 40 1.33 -4.55 -0.62
C ALA A 40 1.10 -6.07 -0.53
N TRP A 41 0.01 -6.55 -1.14
CA TRP A 41 -0.29 -7.97 -1.26
C TRP A 41 -1.03 -8.27 -2.57
N TRP A 42 -0.87 -9.50 -3.05
CA TRP A 42 -1.63 -10.00 -4.19
C TRP A 42 -3.01 -10.44 -3.73
N GLN A 43 -4.02 -10.18 -4.57
CA GLN A 43 -5.28 -10.88 -4.49
C GLN A 43 -5.05 -12.39 -4.69
N TRP A 44 -5.85 -13.21 -4.02
CA TRP A 44 -5.77 -14.67 -4.10
C TRP A 44 -5.72 -15.27 -5.51
N ASP A 45 -6.35 -14.63 -6.50
CA ASP A 45 -6.39 -15.09 -7.90
C ASP A 45 -5.26 -14.51 -8.76
N GLY A 46 -4.38 -13.72 -8.16
CA GLY A 46 -3.23 -13.09 -8.81
C GLY A 46 -3.61 -12.01 -9.83
N LYS A 47 -4.88 -11.60 -9.93
CA LYS A 47 -5.29 -10.62 -10.96
C LYS A 47 -5.06 -9.18 -10.53
N GLN A 48 -4.94 -8.92 -9.24
CA GLN A 48 -4.78 -7.57 -8.70
C GLN A 48 -3.73 -7.54 -7.61
N VAL A 49 -3.01 -6.43 -7.53
CA VAL A 49 -2.24 -6.03 -6.34
C VAL A 49 -3.09 -5.07 -5.51
N GLN A 50 -3.05 -5.22 -4.21
CA GLN A 50 -3.69 -4.34 -3.24
C GLN A 50 -2.61 -3.76 -2.33
N TYR A 51 -2.78 -2.51 -1.92
CA TYR A 51 -1.82 -1.83 -1.05
C TYR A 51 -2.48 -0.73 -0.23
N LEU A 52 -1.84 -0.32 0.85
CA LEU A 52 -2.28 0.83 1.63
C LEU A 52 -1.63 2.10 1.09
N LEU A 53 -2.45 3.13 0.87
CA LEU A 53 -1.98 4.45 0.47
C LEU A 53 -2.41 5.47 1.51
N LYS A 54 -1.44 6.23 2.03
CA LYS A 54 -1.70 7.34 2.96
C LYS A 54 -2.44 8.45 2.20
N ARG A 55 -3.48 9.02 2.80
CA ARG A 55 -4.16 10.21 2.28
C ARG A 55 -3.31 11.46 2.50
N ASP A 56 -3.35 12.39 1.54
CA ASP A 56 -2.66 13.67 1.66
C ASP A 56 -3.15 14.45 2.89
N GLY A 57 -2.20 15.02 3.64
CA GLY A 57 -2.49 15.78 4.87
C GLY A 57 -3.14 14.97 6.01
N SER A 58 -3.21 13.63 5.93
CA SER A 58 -3.90 12.79 6.91
C SER A 58 -3.08 11.55 7.31
N PRO A 59 -3.17 11.07 8.57
CA PRO A 59 -2.56 9.81 8.96
C PRO A 59 -3.33 8.58 8.45
N VAL A 60 -4.52 8.78 7.88
CA VAL A 60 -5.41 7.71 7.41
C VAL A 60 -4.83 7.06 6.17
N ARG A 61 -4.94 5.73 6.11
CA ARG A 61 -4.56 4.90 4.97
C ARG A 61 -5.78 4.21 4.39
N ASP A 62 -5.94 4.31 3.09
CA ASP A 62 -6.97 3.56 2.36
C ASP A 62 -6.35 2.38 1.63
N THR A 63 -7.12 1.31 1.46
CA THR A 63 -6.73 0.24 0.54
C THR A 63 -7.02 0.67 -0.89
N TYR A 64 -6.00 0.59 -1.74
CA TYR A 64 -6.11 0.71 -3.19
C TYR A 64 -5.94 -0.67 -3.81
N ARG A 65 -6.50 -0.85 -5.01
CA ARG A 65 -6.30 -2.03 -5.84
C ARG A 65 -5.92 -1.63 -7.26
N GLN A 66 -5.04 -2.40 -7.87
CA GLN A 66 -4.59 -2.19 -9.24
C GLN A 66 -4.53 -3.53 -9.97
N SER A 67 -5.00 -3.56 -11.21
CA SER A 67 -4.91 -4.75 -12.06
C SER A 67 -3.46 -5.05 -12.43
N THR A 68 -3.11 -6.32 -12.46
CA THR A 68 -1.80 -6.81 -12.94
C THR A 68 -1.58 -6.59 -14.43
N GLY A 69 -2.67 -6.46 -15.20
CA GLY A 69 -2.63 -6.07 -16.61
C GLY A 69 -2.36 -4.58 -16.82
N GLY A 70 -2.16 -3.80 -15.75
CA GLY A 70 -1.97 -2.35 -15.80
C GLY A 70 -3.27 -1.57 -15.63
N GLY A 71 -3.19 -0.26 -15.88
CA GLY A 71 -4.28 0.69 -15.64
C GLY A 71 -4.14 1.43 -14.31
N THR A 72 -5.04 2.38 -14.09
CA THR A 72 -5.06 3.25 -12.92
C THR A 72 -5.52 2.46 -11.69
N ALA A 73 -4.80 2.61 -10.58
CA ALA A 73 -5.23 2.07 -9.30
C ALA A 73 -6.47 2.82 -8.78
N GLU A 74 -7.37 2.08 -8.13
CA GLU A 74 -8.60 2.64 -7.56
C GLU A 74 -8.70 2.35 -6.07
N ARG A 75 -9.30 3.28 -5.32
CA ARG A 75 -9.59 3.06 -3.91
C ARG A 75 -10.67 1.99 -3.77
N VAL A 76 -10.43 1.02 -2.89
CA VAL A 76 -11.43 0.00 -2.57
C VAL A 76 -12.60 0.65 -1.81
N ALA A 77 -13.82 0.49 -2.33
CA ALA A 77 -15.03 0.95 -1.66
C ALA A 77 -15.33 0.12 -0.39
N ASP A 78 -16.00 0.72 0.60
CA ASP A 78 -16.28 0.05 1.88
C ASP A 78 -17.06 -1.26 1.72
N THR A 79 -18.01 -1.30 0.78
CA THR A 79 -18.80 -2.49 0.46
C THR A 79 -17.98 -3.65 -0.09
N ALA A 80 -16.79 -3.38 -0.65
CA ALA A 80 -15.90 -4.40 -1.20
C ALA A 80 -14.86 -4.90 -0.17
N ARG A 81 -14.73 -4.24 1.00
CA ARG A 81 -13.66 -4.54 1.98
C ARG A 81 -13.78 -5.93 2.60
N ALA A 82 -15.01 -6.44 2.76
CA ALA A 82 -15.25 -7.77 3.31
C ALA A 82 -14.60 -8.90 2.49
N GLY A 83 -14.40 -8.69 1.19
CA GLY A 83 -13.79 -9.67 0.28
C GLY A 83 -12.27 -9.57 0.15
N LEU A 84 -11.62 -8.58 0.78
CA LEU A 84 -10.18 -8.36 0.67
C LEU A 84 -9.36 -9.48 1.34
N ASP A 85 -8.14 -9.65 0.85
CA ASP A 85 -7.14 -10.44 1.56
C ASP A 85 -6.35 -9.53 2.52
N ALA A 86 -5.18 -9.95 2.97
CA ALA A 86 -4.29 -9.09 3.75
C ALA A 86 -2.82 -9.40 3.47
N ALA A 87 -1.95 -8.48 3.87
CA ALA A 87 -0.51 -8.65 3.81
C ALA A 87 -0.03 -9.84 4.65
N ASN A 88 1.12 -10.39 4.25
CA ASN A 88 1.81 -11.49 4.94
C ASN A 88 0.94 -12.76 5.14
N PRO A 89 0.26 -13.28 4.10
CA PRO A 89 -0.47 -14.53 4.21
C PRO A 89 0.49 -15.72 4.43
N SER A 90 0.01 -16.75 5.12
CA SER A 90 0.62 -18.07 5.17
C SER A 90 -0.07 -18.98 4.16
N TYR A 91 0.69 -19.76 3.40
CA TYR A 91 0.15 -20.74 2.46
C TYR A 91 0.35 -22.14 3.01
N ASP A 92 -0.60 -23.04 2.74
CA ASP A 92 -0.40 -24.45 3.08
C ASP A 92 0.68 -25.09 2.19
N ALA A 93 1.12 -26.31 2.55
CA ALA A 93 2.20 -27.00 1.84
C ALA A 93 1.92 -27.20 0.35
N THR A 94 0.64 -27.30 -0.02
CA THR A 94 0.19 -27.47 -1.41
C THR A 94 -0.09 -26.16 -2.14
N ARG A 95 -0.03 -25.02 -1.42
CA ARG A 95 -0.46 -23.68 -1.85
C ARG A 95 -1.86 -23.68 -2.46
N GLN A 96 -2.77 -24.47 -1.89
CA GLN A 96 -4.19 -24.50 -2.27
C GLN A 96 -5.05 -23.70 -1.30
N ARG A 97 -4.51 -23.39 -0.11
CA ARG A 97 -5.17 -22.57 0.89
C ARG A 97 -4.23 -21.49 1.40
N MET A 98 -4.79 -20.35 1.77
CA MET A 98 -4.06 -19.31 2.47
C MET A 98 -4.76 -18.89 3.76
N LEU A 99 -3.97 -18.65 4.79
CA LEU A 99 -4.39 -18.01 6.03
C LEU A 99 -3.85 -16.60 6.11
N PHE A 100 -4.64 -15.68 6.63
CA PHE A 100 -4.19 -14.31 6.87
C PHE A 100 -4.97 -13.68 8.02
N ALA A 101 -4.34 -12.68 8.66
CA ALA A 101 -4.99 -11.89 9.69
C ALA A 101 -5.50 -10.59 9.08
N ARG A 102 -6.77 -10.24 9.35
CA ARG A 102 -7.38 -9.00 8.87
C ARG A 102 -8.30 -8.45 9.95
N ASN A 103 -8.09 -7.19 10.32
CA ASN A 103 -8.86 -6.52 11.38
C ASN A 103 -8.84 -7.27 12.74
N GLY A 104 -7.77 -8.01 13.02
CA GLY A 104 -7.64 -8.79 14.26
C GLY A 104 -8.21 -10.20 14.20
N ASP A 105 -8.92 -10.58 13.13
CA ASP A 105 -9.44 -11.94 12.97
C ASP A 105 -8.61 -12.76 11.97
N ILE A 106 -8.66 -14.09 12.10
CA ILE A 106 -8.04 -15.04 11.18
C ILE A 106 -9.04 -15.49 10.11
N PHE A 107 -8.59 -15.42 8.86
CA PHE A 107 -9.33 -15.87 7.69
C PHE A 107 -8.58 -16.98 6.98
N LEU A 108 -9.34 -17.94 6.46
CA LEU A 108 -8.90 -18.97 5.54
C LEU A 108 -9.51 -18.69 4.16
N ARG A 109 -8.70 -18.75 3.11
CA ARG A 109 -9.20 -18.75 1.74
C ARG A 109 -8.75 -19.99 0.99
N ASP A 110 -9.69 -20.62 0.31
CA ASP A 110 -9.44 -21.64 -0.70
C ASP A 110 -9.01 -20.94 -2.00
N LEU A 111 -7.79 -21.21 -2.48
CA LEU A 111 -7.20 -20.57 -3.65
C LEU A 111 -7.70 -21.15 -4.98
N ARG A 112 -8.38 -22.30 -4.92
CA ARG A 112 -8.91 -22.99 -6.11
C ARG A 112 -10.27 -22.45 -6.51
N THR A 113 -11.06 -22.03 -5.53
CA THR A 113 -12.44 -21.54 -5.67
C THR A 113 -12.60 -20.07 -5.31
N GLY A 114 -11.66 -19.51 -4.54
CA GLY A 114 -11.76 -18.18 -3.96
C GLY A 114 -12.66 -18.12 -2.72
N ALA A 115 -13.16 -19.24 -2.20
CA ALA A 115 -14.04 -19.25 -1.04
C ALA A 115 -13.31 -18.69 0.19
N LEU A 116 -13.91 -17.69 0.83
CA LEU A 116 -13.37 -17.02 2.02
C LEU A 116 -14.16 -17.46 3.25
N THR A 117 -13.46 -17.92 4.28
CA THR A 117 -14.03 -18.32 5.57
C THR A 117 -13.33 -17.59 6.70
N GLN A 118 -14.11 -16.97 7.58
CA GLN A 118 -13.60 -16.38 8.81
C GLN A 118 -13.53 -17.47 9.90
N LEU A 119 -12.33 -17.72 10.43
CA LEU A 119 -12.10 -18.75 11.44
C LEU A 119 -12.32 -18.23 12.87
N THR A 120 -11.92 -16.99 13.14
CA THR A 120 -12.12 -16.36 14.46
C THR A 120 -13.12 -15.23 14.38
N ARG A 121 -13.93 -15.08 15.43
CA ARG A 121 -14.86 -13.97 15.65
C ARG A 121 -14.84 -13.66 17.14
N SER A 122 -13.79 -12.98 17.57
CA SER A 122 -13.51 -12.77 18.99
C SER A 122 -13.19 -11.30 19.28
N ASN A 123 -13.10 -10.95 20.56
CA ASN A 123 -12.69 -9.61 21.00
C ASN A 123 -11.16 -9.51 21.17
N GLU A 124 -10.43 -10.61 21.00
CA GLU A 124 -8.98 -10.65 21.05
C GLU A 124 -8.37 -10.32 19.68
N ILE A 125 -7.16 -9.77 19.67
CA ILE A 125 -6.42 -9.57 18.42
C ILE A 125 -5.65 -10.84 18.11
N GLU A 126 -6.11 -11.56 17.09
CA GLU A 126 -5.42 -12.72 16.55
C GLU A 126 -4.41 -12.34 15.47
N SER A 127 -3.27 -13.03 15.47
CA SER A 127 -2.13 -12.73 14.62
C SER A 127 -1.29 -13.96 14.30
N HIS A 128 -0.34 -13.79 13.37
CA HIS A 128 0.64 -14.82 12.98
C HIS A 128 0.01 -16.18 12.63
N PRO A 129 -1.02 -16.22 11.75
CA PRO A 129 -1.60 -17.49 11.37
C PRO A 129 -0.61 -18.32 10.55
N GLN A 130 -0.60 -19.62 10.78
CA GLN A 130 0.25 -20.60 10.12
C GLN A 130 -0.53 -21.91 9.93
N PHE A 131 -0.09 -22.74 9.00
CA PHE A 131 -0.55 -24.11 8.90
C PHE A 131 0.31 -25.04 9.77
N ALA A 132 -0.34 -25.90 10.54
CA ALA A 132 0.29 -27.02 11.22
C ALA A 132 0.62 -28.15 10.22
N SER A 133 1.44 -29.11 10.66
CA SER A 133 1.89 -30.24 9.84
C SER A 133 0.77 -31.18 9.39
N ASP A 134 -0.33 -31.23 10.16
CA ASP A 134 -1.55 -31.97 9.84
C ASP A 134 -2.49 -31.19 8.90
N GLY A 135 -2.12 -29.96 8.51
CA GLY A 135 -2.90 -29.09 7.65
C GLY A 135 -3.96 -28.26 8.36
N GLY A 136 -4.04 -28.33 9.71
CA GLY A 136 -4.87 -27.48 10.55
C GLY A 136 -4.34 -26.04 10.63
N ALA A 137 -5.19 -25.11 11.06
CA ALA A 137 -4.81 -23.71 11.22
C ALA A 137 -4.35 -23.47 12.66
N ILE A 138 -3.24 -22.75 12.83
CA ILE A 138 -2.76 -22.28 14.13
C ILE A 138 -2.53 -20.78 14.10
N TRP A 139 -2.73 -20.08 15.22
CA TRP A 139 -2.50 -18.64 15.33
C TRP A 139 -2.17 -18.24 16.77
N ARG A 140 -1.88 -16.96 16.98
CA ARG A 140 -1.62 -16.38 18.30
C ARG A 140 -2.66 -15.35 18.68
N ALA A 141 -3.09 -15.37 19.93
CA ALA A 141 -3.77 -14.25 20.59
C ALA A 141 -2.93 -13.85 21.81
N GLY A 142 -2.29 -12.68 21.75
CA GLY A 142 -1.22 -12.32 22.69
C GLY A 142 -0.11 -13.37 22.75
N ASN A 143 0.13 -13.93 23.95
CA ASN A 143 1.14 -14.97 24.17
C ASN A 143 0.59 -16.40 24.01
N THR A 144 -0.70 -16.56 23.79
CA THR A 144 -1.38 -17.86 23.69
C THR A 144 -1.40 -18.35 22.25
N ARG A 145 -1.20 -19.65 22.04
CA ARG A 145 -1.36 -20.32 20.75
C ARG A 145 -2.72 -21.01 20.69
N HIS A 146 -3.43 -20.83 19.59
CA HIS A 146 -4.72 -21.47 19.31
C HIS A 146 -4.62 -22.33 18.04
N SER A 147 -5.57 -23.23 17.86
CA SER A 147 -5.67 -24.13 16.71
C SER A 147 -7.12 -24.47 16.36
N CYS A 148 -7.41 -24.73 15.09
CA CYS A 148 -8.68 -25.25 14.57
C CYS A 148 -8.44 -26.24 13.43
#